data_AF-A0A3C0R559-F1
#
_entry.id   AF-A0A3C0R559-F1
#
_cell.length_a   1.000
_cell.length_b   1.000
_cell.length_c   1.000
_cell.angle_alpha   90.00
_cell.angle_beta   90.00
_cell.angle_gamma   90.00
#
_symmetry.space_group_name_H-M   'P 1'
#
loop_
_entity.id
_entity.type
_entity.pdbx_description
1 polymer ?
#
loop_
_entity_poly.entity_id
_entity_poly.type
_entity_poly.pdbx_seq_one_letter_code
_entity_poly.pdbx_strand_id
1 'polypeptide(L)'
;MVTARFVPEAPFFSTVWRNEQSFEDLLRREGRKTATHPDFVFLGIDQSTLQLPLFTPDELRNNRAFQLMTERPFPWSREVWALLLDRLLGAGARLVMFDLVFNPPNDGDPAFHAALEKYRDRVVVGSNIDSANGNQLVVPNETLLPSAAADARVGYVNFWPDAIDGKIRAARFTITDRQLAGLAPHPSEEVFQSLSARALEKLGRADAVPRDQPKERGRDRVQANLHGLPARSLRGRPGISRDRRRLDRRMTTVAQETGAQRLARFALTLRYDEIPEPVVEAAKLHLLDTLGCGLAAHATGVA
;
A
#
# COMPACT_ATOMS: atom_id res chain seq x y z
N MET A 1 14.69 -7.27 1.63
CA MET A 1 15.15 -6.96 3.00
C MET A 1 14.65 -8.09 3.89
N VAL A 2 15.54 -8.92 4.41
CA VAL A 2 15.19 -10.03 5.32
C VAL A 2 15.09 -9.42 6.72
N THR A 3 13.90 -8.98 7.08
CA THR A 3 13.57 -8.53 8.43
C THR A 3 13.32 -9.76 9.30
N ALA A 4 14.00 -9.84 10.44
CA ALA A 4 13.73 -10.80 11.51
C ALA A 4 12.35 -10.50 12.13
N ARG A 5 11.28 -10.80 11.39
CA ARG A 5 9.89 -10.46 11.76
C ARG A 5 9.36 -11.34 12.88
N PHE A 6 9.96 -12.51 13.07
CA PHE A 6 9.74 -13.45 14.16
C PHE A 6 10.81 -14.53 14.05
N VAL A 7 11.60 -14.76 15.10
CA VAL A 7 12.53 -15.89 15.15
C VAL A 7 12.06 -16.78 16.30
N PRO A 8 11.36 -17.90 16.03
CA PRO A 8 10.85 -18.79 17.09
C PRO A 8 11.97 -19.23 18.06
N GLU A 9 13.18 -19.40 17.53
CA GLU A 9 14.38 -19.82 18.27
C GLU A 9 15.03 -18.68 19.09
N ALA A 10 14.62 -17.43 18.89
CA ALA A 10 15.19 -16.26 19.57
C ALA A 10 14.08 -15.27 20.00
N PRO A 11 13.28 -15.62 21.01
CA PRO A 11 12.07 -14.88 21.42
C PRO A 11 12.35 -13.43 21.88
N PHE A 12 13.58 -13.11 22.28
CA PHE A 12 13.94 -11.77 22.73
C PHE A 12 13.87 -10.72 21.61
N PHE A 13 14.24 -11.07 20.36
CA PHE A 13 14.12 -10.17 19.22
C PHE A 13 12.65 -9.88 18.90
N SER A 14 11.78 -10.88 19.07
CA SER A 14 10.33 -10.73 18.91
C SER A 14 9.73 -9.79 19.97
N THR A 15 10.33 -9.68 21.17
CA THR A 15 9.87 -8.74 22.21
C THR A 15 10.22 -7.29 21.89
N VAL A 16 11.44 -7.01 21.42
CA VAL A 16 11.83 -5.66 20.99
C VAL A 16 10.94 -5.17 19.84
N TRP A 17 10.74 -6.03 18.84
CA TRP A 17 9.84 -5.74 17.71
C TRP A 17 8.40 -5.44 18.15
N ARG A 18 7.84 -6.26 19.05
CA ARG A 18 6.47 -6.05 19.57
C ARG A 18 6.34 -4.73 20.35
N ASN A 19 7.35 -4.35 21.12
CA ASN A 19 7.35 -3.09 21.85
C ASN A 19 7.40 -1.88 20.91
N GLU A 20 8.23 -1.94 19.86
CA GLU A 20 8.27 -0.91 18.81
C GLU A 20 6.91 -0.76 18.13
N GLN A 21 6.31 -1.87 17.68
CA GLN A 21 4.98 -1.86 17.06
C GLN A 21 3.89 -1.33 18.00
N SER A 22 3.97 -1.66 19.30
CA SER A 22 3.01 -1.16 20.29
C SER A 22 3.15 0.33 20.54
N PHE A 23 4.38 0.84 20.52
CA PHE A 23 4.64 2.28 20.61
C PHE A 23 4.17 3.01 19.34
N GLU A 24 4.41 2.46 18.15
CA GLU A 24 3.87 3.01 16.91
C GLU A 24 2.33 3.03 16.91
N ASP A 25 1.69 1.97 17.40
CA ASP A 25 0.23 1.90 17.53
C ASP A 25 -0.28 3.01 18.48
N LEU A 26 0.40 3.23 19.60
CA LEU A 26 0.08 4.31 20.54
C LEU A 26 0.22 5.68 19.87
N LEU A 27 1.32 5.93 19.16
CA LEU A 27 1.53 7.17 18.41
C LEU A 27 0.47 7.36 17.32
N ARG A 28 0.07 6.29 16.63
CA ARG A 28 -1.00 6.35 15.63
C ARG A 28 -2.36 6.61 16.26
N ARG A 29 -2.62 6.20 17.50
CA ARG A 29 -3.90 6.42 18.20
C ARG A 29 -3.99 7.79 18.86
N GLU A 30 -2.98 8.17 19.64
CA GLU A 30 -2.97 9.37 20.48
C GLU A 30 -2.24 10.55 19.83
N GLY A 31 -1.35 10.27 18.87
CA GLY A 31 -0.58 11.30 18.20
C GLY A 31 -1.43 12.21 17.31
N ARG A 32 -0.85 13.35 16.96
CA ARG A 32 -1.47 14.35 16.07
C ARG A 32 -1.86 13.69 14.75
N LYS A 33 -3.16 13.75 14.42
CA LYS A 33 -3.68 13.26 13.15
C LYS A 33 -3.38 14.25 12.04
N THR A 34 -3.03 13.73 10.87
CA THR A 34 -3.02 14.51 9.64
C THR A 34 -4.46 14.93 9.34
N ALA A 35 -4.69 16.22 9.16
CA ALA A 35 -6.00 16.72 8.77
C ALA A 35 -6.36 16.19 7.37
N THR A 36 -7.63 15.81 7.18
CA THR A 36 -8.15 15.45 5.85
C THR A 36 -8.03 16.67 4.94
N HIS A 37 -7.51 16.46 3.74
CA HIS A 37 -7.39 17.51 2.75
C HIS A 37 -8.80 17.91 2.23
N PRO A 38 -9.13 19.20 2.10
CA PRO A 38 -10.49 19.65 1.77
C PRO A 38 -11.02 19.12 0.43
N ASP A 39 -10.13 18.82 -0.51
CA ASP A 39 -10.50 18.22 -1.80
C ASP A 39 -10.93 16.74 -1.72
N PHE A 40 -10.78 16.09 -0.56
CA PHE A 40 -11.19 14.70 -0.35
C PHE A 40 -12.49 14.67 0.45
N VAL A 41 -13.55 14.17 -0.19
CA VAL A 41 -14.86 13.96 0.43
C VAL A 41 -15.10 12.46 0.56
N PHE A 42 -15.34 12.01 1.78
CA PHE A 42 -15.71 10.62 2.08
C PHE A 42 -17.21 10.58 2.37
N LEU A 43 -17.93 9.75 1.61
CA LEU A 43 -19.34 9.46 1.85
C LEU A 43 -19.47 8.00 2.25
N GLY A 44 -19.72 7.77 3.54
CA GLY A 44 -20.01 6.44 4.06
C GLY A 44 -21.49 6.09 3.87
N ILE A 45 -21.76 4.80 3.65
CA ILE A 45 -23.11 4.24 3.81
C ILE A 45 -23.11 3.54 5.16
N ASP A 46 -23.77 4.14 6.13
CA ASP A 46 -23.94 3.56 7.46
C ASP A 46 -25.42 3.27 7.75
N GLN A 47 -25.69 2.66 8.90
CA GLN A 47 -27.05 2.30 9.28
C GLN A 47 -27.98 3.52 9.37
N SER A 48 -27.47 4.70 9.69
CA SER A 48 -28.25 5.94 9.70
C SER A 48 -28.58 6.42 8.29
N THR A 49 -27.67 6.24 7.34
CA THR A 49 -27.82 6.57 5.92
C THR A 49 -28.81 5.64 5.22
N LEU A 50 -28.95 4.40 5.70
CA LEU A 50 -29.94 3.44 5.21
C LEU A 50 -31.37 3.75 5.67
N GLN A 51 -31.53 4.54 6.73
CA GLN A 51 -32.83 5.06 7.15
C GLN A 51 -33.14 6.33 6.37
N LEU A 52 -33.84 6.17 5.25
CA LEU A 52 -34.21 7.32 4.43
C LEU A 52 -35.17 8.23 5.21
N PRO A 53 -34.96 9.56 5.18
CA PRO A 53 -35.92 10.49 5.74
C PRO A 53 -37.24 10.41 4.95
N LEU A 54 -38.32 10.87 5.57
CA LEU A 54 -39.57 11.08 4.86
C LEU A 54 -39.37 12.22 3.85
N PHE A 55 -39.35 11.87 2.57
CA PHE A 55 -39.32 12.86 1.49
C PHE A 55 -40.72 13.41 1.24
N THR A 56 -40.80 14.70 0.96
CA THR A 56 -42.05 15.30 0.48
C THR A 56 -42.39 14.78 -0.92
N PRO A 57 -43.68 14.78 -1.32
CA PRO A 57 -44.08 14.40 -2.68
C PRO A 57 -43.35 15.20 -3.78
N ASP A 58 -43.01 16.45 -3.50
CA ASP A 58 -42.29 17.33 -4.44
C ASP A 58 -40.83 16.93 -4.59
N GLU A 59 -40.15 16.58 -3.50
CA GLU A 59 -38.77 16.09 -3.54
C GLU A 59 -38.66 14.77 -4.30
N LEU A 60 -39.60 13.85 -4.07
CA LEU A 60 -39.66 12.59 -4.81
C LEU A 60 -39.91 12.83 -6.29
N ARG A 61 -40.90 13.65 -6.66
CA ARG A 61 -41.21 13.91 -8.08
C ARG A 61 -40.04 14.50 -8.85
N ASN A 62 -39.23 15.35 -8.20
CA ASN A 62 -38.14 16.08 -8.86
C ASN A 62 -36.77 15.40 -8.75
N ASN A 63 -36.65 14.27 -8.03
CA ASN A 63 -35.38 13.58 -7.85
C ASN A 63 -35.48 12.08 -8.11
N ARG A 64 -35.00 11.65 -9.28
CA ARG A 64 -35.00 10.24 -9.70
C ARG A 64 -34.22 9.34 -8.73
N ALA A 65 -33.11 9.81 -8.16
CA ALA A 65 -32.35 9.00 -7.21
C ALA A 65 -33.17 8.74 -5.93
N PHE A 66 -33.92 9.73 -5.44
CA PHE A 66 -34.78 9.53 -4.28
C PHE A 66 -35.93 8.56 -4.56
N GLN A 67 -36.56 8.65 -5.74
CA GLN A 67 -37.57 7.66 -6.16
C GLN A 67 -37.01 6.24 -6.08
N LEU A 68 -35.87 5.99 -6.73
CA LEU A 68 -35.20 4.68 -6.75
C LEU A 68 -34.81 4.18 -5.36
N MET A 69 -34.39 5.08 -4.47
CA MET A 69 -34.01 4.73 -3.10
C MET A 69 -35.23 4.40 -2.24
N THR A 70 -36.40 5.00 -2.52
CA THR A 70 -37.67 4.72 -1.82
C THR A 70 -38.42 3.50 -2.33
N GLU A 71 -38.15 3.04 -3.56
CA GLU A 71 -38.81 1.86 -4.14
C GLU A 71 -38.50 0.57 -3.37
N ARG A 72 -37.30 0.46 -2.77
CA ARG A 72 -36.85 -0.73 -2.03
C ARG A 72 -35.73 -0.42 -1.04
N PRO A 73 -35.55 -1.25 0.01
CA PRO A 73 -34.38 -1.13 0.88
C PRO A 73 -33.08 -1.39 0.10
N PHE A 74 -31.96 -0.98 0.69
CA PHE A 74 -30.64 -1.30 0.17
C PHE A 74 -30.48 -2.83 0.01
N PRO A 75 -29.88 -3.33 -1.09
CA PRO A 75 -29.19 -2.57 -2.14
C PRO A 75 -30.12 -1.89 -3.16
N TRP A 76 -29.92 -0.59 -3.37
CA TRP A 76 -30.69 0.21 -4.32
C TRP A 76 -30.42 -0.18 -5.78
N SER A 77 -31.25 0.31 -6.69
CA SER A 77 -30.98 0.24 -8.14
C SER A 77 -29.62 0.86 -8.46
N ARG A 78 -28.91 0.26 -9.41
CA ARG A 78 -27.58 0.71 -9.85
C ARG A 78 -27.64 2.02 -10.62
N GLU A 79 -28.83 2.39 -11.11
CA GLU A 79 -29.12 3.71 -11.67
C GLU A 79 -28.82 4.84 -10.66
N VAL A 80 -28.96 4.60 -9.34
CA VAL A 80 -28.58 5.57 -8.30
C VAL A 80 -27.10 5.95 -8.40
N TRP A 81 -26.22 4.97 -8.64
CA TRP A 81 -24.77 5.21 -8.76
C TRP A 81 -24.41 5.91 -10.07
N ALA A 82 -25.16 5.64 -11.15
CA ALA A 82 -25.03 6.35 -12.42
C ALA A 82 -25.36 7.84 -12.26
N LEU A 83 -26.49 8.15 -11.63
CA LEU A 83 -26.94 9.53 -11.34
C LEU A 83 -25.96 10.26 -10.41
N LEU A 84 -25.46 9.57 -9.38
CA LEU A 84 -24.45 10.12 -8.49
C LEU A 84 -23.16 10.45 -9.24
N LEU A 85 -22.69 9.54 -10.09
CA LEU A 85 -21.47 9.73 -10.87
C LEU A 85 -21.58 10.93 -11.81
N ASP A 86 -22.70 11.06 -12.55
CA ASP A 86 -22.98 12.21 -13.41
C ASP A 86 -22.99 13.53 -12.61
N ARG A 87 -23.64 13.54 -11.45
CA ARG A 87 -23.75 14.73 -10.61
C ARG A 87 -22.39 15.17 -10.07
N LEU A 88 -21.60 14.25 -9.52
CA LEU A 88 -20.30 14.56 -8.91
C LEU A 88 -19.29 15.02 -9.95
N LEU A 89 -19.17 14.30 -11.07
CA LEU A 89 -18.21 14.63 -12.12
C LEU A 89 -18.63 15.87 -12.91
N GLY A 90 -19.93 16.09 -13.10
CA GLY A 90 -20.49 17.32 -13.66
C GLY A 90 -20.29 18.54 -12.76
N ALA A 91 -20.27 18.35 -11.44
CA ALA A 91 -19.93 19.39 -10.47
C ALA A 91 -18.42 19.65 -10.32
N GLY A 92 -17.57 18.93 -11.04
CA GLY A 92 -16.12 19.18 -11.08
C GLY A 92 -15.25 18.25 -10.23
N ALA A 93 -15.81 17.19 -9.62
CA ALA A 93 -15.00 16.20 -8.89
C ALA A 93 -13.94 15.58 -9.83
N ARG A 94 -12.66 15.56 -9.45
CA ARG A 94 -11.60 15.08 -10.36
C ARG A 94 -11.68 13.57 -10.63
N LEU A 95 -12.06 12.80 -9.60
CA LEU A 95 -12.18 11.35 -9.61
C LEU A 95 -13.32 10.95 -8.65
N VAL A 96 -14.07 9.89 -8.98
CA VAL A 96 -14.99 9.23 -8.06
C VAL A 96 -14.51 7.81 -7.80
N MET A 97 -14.43 7.41 -6.53
CA MET A 97 -14.06 6.06 -6.11
C MET A 97 -15.26 5.40 -5.44
N PHE A 98 -15.64 4.22 -5.92
CA PHE A 98 -16.64 3.38 -5.27
C PHE A 98 -15.95 2.27 -4.50
N ASP A 99 -15.87 2.42 -3.18
CA ASP A 99 -15.47 1.35 -2.25
C ASP A 99 -16.64 0.38 -2.02
N LEU A 100 -17.11 -0.22 -3.11
CA LEU A 100 -18.22 -1.16 -3.17
C LEU A 100 -17.93 -2.20 -4.25
N VAL A 101 -18.21 -3.46 -3.96
CA VAL A 101 -18.15 -4.54 -4.94
C VAL A 101 -19.54 -4.73 -5.55
N PHE A 102 -19.67 -4.45 -6.85
CA PHE A 102 -20.93 -4.50 -7.58
C PHE A 102 -21.25 -5.90 -8.11
N ASN A 103 -21.38 -6.85 -7.18
CA ASN A 103 -21.66 -8.26 -7.44
C ASN A 103 -22.63 -8.76 -6.34
N PRO A 104 -23.74 -9.44 -6.64
CA PRO A 104 -24.25 -9.93 -7.94
C PRO A 104 -24.85 -8.83 -8.86
N PRO A 105 -25.31 -9.20 -10.08
CA PRO A 105 -26.11 -8.32 -10.93
C PRO A 105 -27.30 -7.70 -10.21
N ASN A 106 -27.69 -6.50 -10.63
CA ASN A 106 -28.81 -5.77 -10.06
C ASN A 106 -29.47 -4.84 -11.09
N ASP A 107 -30.72 -4.44 -10.84
CA ASP A 107 -31.45 -3.48 -11.68
C ASP A 107 -30.63 -2.21 -11.90
N GLY A 108 -30.66 -1.69 -13.12
CA GLY A 108 -29.92 -0.49 -13.50
C GLY A 108 -28.45 -0.72 -13.85
N ASP A 109 -27.92 -1.96 -13.82
CA ASP A 109 -26.56 -2.27 -14.25
C ASP A 109 -26.24 -1.70 -15.66
N PRO A 110 -27.12 -1.79 -16.68
CA PRO A 110 -26.86 -1.19 -17.99
C PRO A 110 -26.70 0.34 -17.95
N ALA A 111 -27.50 1.03 -17.12
CA ALA A 111 -27.40 2.48 -16.97
C ALA A 111 -26.10 2.87 -16.26
N PHE A 112 -25.69 2.10 -15.25
CA PHE A 112 -24.44 2.33 -14.55
C PHE A 112 -23.23 1.99 -15.41
N HIS A 113 -23.29 0.92 -16.20
CA HIS A 113 -22.29 0.59 -17.21
C HIS A 113 -22.05 1.77 -18.17
N ALA A 114 -23.12 2.34 -18.73
CA ALA A 114 -23.01 3.49 -19.63
C ALA A 114 -22.34 4.70 -18.95
N ALA A 115 -22.63 4.96 -17.68
CA ALA A 115 -21.97 6.01 -16.91
C ALA A 115 -20.48 5.70 -16.66
N LEU A 116 -20.15 4.44 -16.32
CA LEU A 116 -18.75 4.00 -16.13
C LEU A 116 -17.94 4.10 -17.42
N GLU A 117 -18.55 3.86 -18.59
CA GLU A 117 -17.90 4.07 -19.89
C GLU A 117 -17.70 5.55 -20.19
N LYS A 118 -18.74 6.38 -19.98
CA LYS A 118 -18.65 7.84 -20.16
C LYS A 118 -17.53 8.47 -19.34
N TYR A 119 -17.29 7.97 -18.13
CA TYR A 119 -16.31 8.51 -17.19
C TYR A 119 -15.12 7.60 -16.94
N ARG A 120 -14.74 6.79 -17.92
CA ARG A 120 -13.73 5.73 -17.80
C ARG A 120 -12.44 6.16 -17.10
N ASP A 121 -11.94 7.36 -17.39
CA ASP A 121 -10.69 7.89 -16.85
C ASP A 121 -10.85 8.59 -15.49
N ARG A 122 -12.08 8.76 -15.01
CA ARG A 122 -12.42 9.54 -13.81
C ARG A 122 -13.22 8.74 -12.78
N VAL A 123 -13.26 7.40 -12.91
CA VAL A 123 -13.92 6.50 -11.97
C VAL A 123 -13.07 5.28 -11.63
N VAL A 124 -13.14 4.83 -10.38
CA VAL A 124 -12.59 3.54 -9.93
C VAL A 124 -13.65 2.79 -9.12
N VAL A 125 -13.71 1.47 -9.26
CA VAL A 125 -14.67 0.58 -8.63
C VAL A 125 -13.95 -0.52 -7.84
N GLY A 126 -14.48 -0.87 -6.68
CA GLY A 126 -13.94 -1.89 -5.80
C GLY A 126 -14.10 -3.32 -6.35
N SER A 127 -13.06 -4.11 -6.17
CA SER A 127 -13.12 -5.57 -6.12
C SER A 127 -12.71 -6.06 -4.72
N ASN A 128 -13.05 -7.30 -4.39
CA ASN A 128 -12.65 -7.93 -3.13
C ASN A 128 -11.87 -9.21 -3.41
N ILE A 129 -10.98 -9.58 -2.50
CA ILE A 129 -10.29 -10.85 -2.49
C ILE A 129 -10.92 -11.68 -1.37
N ASP A 130 -11.61 -12.75 -1.74
CA ASP A 130 -12.30 -13.61 -0.81
C ASP A 130 -11.33 -14.61 -0.19
N SER A 131 -10.80 -14.25 0.99
CA SER A 131 -9.89 -15.11 1.73
C SER A 131 -10.55 -16.38 2.27
N ALA A 132 -11.87 -16.41 2.43
CA ALA A 132 -12.59 -17.61 2.86
C ALA A 132 -12.73 -18.63 1.73
N ASN A 133 -12.74 -18.16 0.48
CA ASN A 133 -12.85 -18.97 -0.73
C ASN A 133 -11.55 -19.01 -1.53
N GLY A 134 -10.43 -19.29 -0.85
CA GLY A 134 -9.15 -19.56 -1.51
C GLY A 134 -8.49 -18.34 -2.15
N ASN A 135 -8.71 -17.14 -1.60
CA ASN A 135 -8.21 -15.86 -2.13
C ASN A 135 -8.70 -15.55 -3.55
N GLN A 136 -9.93 -15.98 -3.88
CA GLN A 136 -10.52 -15.69 -5.19
C GLN A 136 -10.84 -14.20 -5.33
N LEU A 137 -10.51 -13.62 -6.49
CA LEU A 137 -10.91 -12.25 -6.81
C LEU A 137 -12.42 -12.19 -7.15
N VAL A 138 -13.15 -11.40 -6.38
CA VAL A 138 -14.56 -11.06 -6.56
C VAL A 138 -14.64 -9.68 -7.20
N VAL A 139 -14.96 -9.64 -8.49
CA VAL A 139 -15.02 -8.43 -9.30
C VAL A 139 -16.47 -7.97 -9.52
N PRO A 140 -16.72 -6.73 -9.99
CA PRO A 140 -18.00 -6.33 -10.52
C PRO A 140 -18.55 -7.34 -11.54
N ASN A 141 -19.87 -7.53 -11.53
CA ASN A 141 -20.52 -8.51 -12.41
C ASN A 141 -20.39 -8.16 -13.91
N GLU A 142 -20.47 -9.16 -14.79
CA GLU A 142 -20.26 -9.02 -16.23
C GLU A 142 -21.24 -8.06 -16.93
N THR A 143 -22.48 -7.92 -16.42
CA THR A 143 -23.46 -6.97 -16.98
C THR A 143 -23.03 -5.53 -16.72
N LEU A 144 -22.42 -5.27 -15.57
CA LEU A 144 -21.96 -3.93 -15.21
C LEU A 144 -20.61 -3.60 -15.84
N LEU A 145 -19.66 -4.53 -15.79
CA LEU A 145 -18.31 -4.30 -16.29
C LEU A 145 -17.76 -5.60 -16.90
N PRO A 146 -17.83 -5.74 -18.23
CA PRO A 146 -17.28 -6.90 -18.92
C PRO A 146 -15.77 -7.04 -18.71
N SER A 147 -15.29 -8.27 -18.49
CA SER A 147 -13.85 -8.53 -18.26
C SER A 147 -13.26 -7.74 -17.08
N ALA A 148 -14.03 -7.59 -16.00
CA ALA A 148 -13.70 -6.69 -14.89
C ALA A 148 -12.35 -6.94 -14.22
N ALA A 149 -11.86 -8.17 -14.19
CA ALA A 149 -10.54 -8.49 -13.61
C ALA A 149 -9.38 -7.71 -14.26
N ALA A 150 -9.46 -7.49 -15.58
CA ALA A 150 -8.43 -6.79 -16.35
C ALA A 150 -8.71 -5.29 -16.53
N ASP A 151 -9.86 -4.78 -16.08
CA ASP A 151 -10.23 -3.40 -16.33
C ASP A 151 -9.47 -2.42 -15.41
N ALA A 152 -8.88 -1.38 -16.00
CA ALA A 152 -8.10 -0.36 -15.29
C ALA A 152 -8.92 0.51 -14.31
N ARG A 153 -10.25 0.38 -14.30
CA ARG A 153 -11.13 0.99 -13.30
C ARG A 153 -11.28 0.12 -12.07
N VAL A 154 -10.89 -1.15 -12.10
CA VAL A 154 -11.12 -2.09 -11.00
C VAL A 154 -9.86 -2.17 -10.13
N GLY A 155 -10.03 -2.01 -8.82
CA GLY A 155 -8.97 -2.18 -7.84
C GLY A 155 -9.46 -2.81 -6.54
N TYR A 156 -8.64 -3.65 -5.93
CA TYR A 156 -9.04 -4.39 -4.72
C TYR A 156 -9.07 -3.50 -3.48
N VAL A 157 -9.92 -3.84 -2.51
CA VAL A 157 -10.14 -3.05 -1.27
C VAL A 157 -9.57 -3.69 -0.01
N ASN A 158 -8.93 -4.85 -0.17
CA ASN A 158 -8.47 -5.69 0.94
C ASN A 158 -7.27 -5.12 1.69
N PHE A 159 -7.29 -5.36 3.00
CA PHE A 159 -6.17 -5.22 3.91
C PHE A 159 -5.85 -6.57 4.53
N TRP A 160 -4.56 -6.84 4.76
CA TRP A 160 -4.11 -8.06 5.40
C TRP A 160 -3.61 -7.73 6.80
N PRO A 161 -4.20 -8.32 7.85
CA PRO A 161 -3.71 -8.14 9.20
C PRO A 161 -2.34 -8.81 9.36
N ASP A 162 -1.56 -8.32 10.32
CA ASP A 162 -0.34 -9.00 10.75
C ASP A 162 -0.69 -10.39 11.30
N ALA A 163 0.07 -11.41 10.90
CA ALA A 163 -0.21 -12.80 11.26
C ALA A 163 0.02 -13.10 12.75
N ILE A 164 0.74 -12.24 13.48
CA ILE A 164 1.06 -12.44 14.89
C ILE A 164 -0.04 -11.89 15.79
N ASP A 165 -0.53 -10.68 15.50
CA ASP A 165 -1.45 -9.96 16.41
C ASP A 165 -2.75 -9.46 15.76
N GLY A 166 -2.98 -9.77 14.49
CA GLY A 166 -4.23 -9.45 13.79
C GLY A 166 -4.40 -7.97 13.44
N LYS A 167 -3.42 -7.10 13.71
CA LYS A 167 -3.57 -5.66 13.44
C LYS A 167 -3.15 -5.28 12.03
N ILE A 168 -3.90 -4.36 11.42
CA ILE A 168 -3.57 -3.80 10.10
C ILE A 168 -2.65 -2.59 10.31
N ARG A 169 -1.39 -2.69 9.87
CA ARG A 169 -0.40 -1.61 10.00
C ARG A 169 0.13 -1.07 8.69
N ALA A 170 -0.10 -1.78 7.59
CA ALA A 170 0.30 -1.40 6.25
C ALA A 170 -0.79 -1.75 5.24
N ALA A 171 -1.00 -0.85 4.28
CA ALA A 171 -1.70 -1.17 3.05
C ALA A 171 -0.74 -1.85 2.08
N ARG A 172 -1.28 -2.72 1.21
CA ARG A 172 -0.59 -3.16 -0.01
C ARG A 172 -1.30 -2.51 -1.19
N PHE A 173 -0.54 -1.91 -2.09
CA PHE A 173 -1.04 -1.24 -3.29
C PHE A 173 -1.02 -2.14 -4.53
N THR A 174 -0.28 -3.23 -4.47
CA THR A 174 -0.17 -4.27 -5.49
C THR A 174 -0.15 -5.67 -4.87
N ILE A 175 -0.76 -6.63 -5.56
CA ILE A 175 -0.68 -8.06 -5.24
C ILE A 175 -0.76 -8.87 -6.52
N THR A 176 -0.10 -10.04 -6.60
CA THR A 176 -0.15 -10.90 -7.79
C THR A 176 -1.05 -12.11 -7.60
N ASP A 177 -1.58 -12.66 -8.69
CA ASP A 177 -2.30 -13.94 -8.70
C ASP A 177 -1.49 -15.06 -8.02
N ARG A 178 -0.18 -15.09 -8.25
CA ARG A 178 0.73 -16.04 -7.63
C ARG A 178 0.89 -15.82 -6.14
N GLN A 179 0.99 -14.56 -5.70
CA GLN A 179 1.00 -14.23 -4.26
C GLN A 179 -0.31 -14.65 -3.57
N LEU A 180 -1.46 -14.45 -4.23
CA LEU A 180 -2.76 -14.92 -3.73
C LEU A 180 -2.82 -16.44 -3.62
N ALA A 181 -2.22 -17.15 -4.59
CA ALA A 181 -2.14 -18.60 -4.60
C ALA A 181 -1.01 -19.17 -3.71
N GLY A 182 -0.21 -18.33 -3.03
CA GLY A 182 0.94 -18.79 -2.24
C GLY A 182 2.07 -19.41 -3.06
N LEU A 183 2.16 -19.05 -4.35
CA LEU A 183 3.14 -19.57 -5.29
C LEU A 183 4.37 -18.64 -5.41
N ALA A 184 5.51 -19.23 -5.78
CA ALA A 184 6.72 -18.45 -6.06
C ALA A 184 6.52 -17.48 -7.24
N PRO A 185 7.11 -16.27 -7.23
CA PRO A 185 6.94 -15.28 -8.30
C PRO A 185 7.28 -15.82 -9.70
N HIS A 186 6.62 -15.29 -10.73
CA HIS A 186 6.88 -15.66 -12.13
C HIS A 186 6.74 -14.42 -13.04
N PRO A 187 7.54 -14.29 -14.13
CA PRO A 187 7.47 -13.12 -15.01
C PRO A 187 6.12 -12.88 -15.70
N SER A 188 5.26 -13.91 -15.78
CA SER A 188 3.92 -13.83 -16.37
C SER A 188 2.81 -13.67 -15.32
N GLU A 189 3.15 -13.36 -14.07
CA GLU A 189 2.16 -13.17 -13.02
C GLU A 189 1.28 -11.96 -13.32
N GLU A 190 0.00 -12.10 -13.02
CA GLU A 190 -0.96 -11.02 -13.17
C GLU A 190 -0.88 -10.12 -11.94
N VAL A 191 -0.75 -8.81 -12.15
CA VAL A 191 -0.65 -7.83 -11.08
C VAL A 191 -1.99 -7.13 -10.90
N PHE A 192 -2.59 -7.34 -9.74
CA PHE A 192 -3.77 -6.60 -9.28
C PHE A 192 -3.32 -5.38 -8.48
N GLN A 193 -4.03 -4.28 -8.65
CA GLN A 193 -3.77 -3.02 -7.95
C GLN A 193 -4.90 -2.73 -6.96
N SER A 194 -4.56 -2.07 -5.86
CA SER A 194 -5.58 -1.62 -4.91
C SER A 194 -6.43 -0.49 -5.48
N LEU A 195 -7.61 -0.29 -4.92
CA LEU A 195 -8.50 0.82 -5.27
C LEU A 195 -7.78 2.18 -5.20
N SER A 196 -6.95 2.36 -4.17
CA SER A 196 -6.16 3.59 -3.97
C SER A 196 -5.04 3.74 -5.00
N ALA A 197 -4.39 2.65 -5.41
CA ALA A 197 -3.38 2.69 -6.47
C ALA A 197 -3.99 3.10 -7.81
N ARG A 198 -5.13 2.50 -8.20
CA ARG A 198 -5.88 2.87 -9.41
C ARG A 198 -6.31 4.34 -9.39
N ALA A 199 -6.73 4.84 -8.24
CA ALA A 199 -7.10 6.25 -8.08
C ALA A 199 -5.91 7.19 -8.30
N LEU A 200 -4.76 6.88 -7.70
CA LEU A 200 -3.53 7.67 -7.90
C LEU A 200 -3.07 7.65 -9.35
N GLU A 201 -3.14 6.51 -10.04
CA GLU A 201 -2.81 6.42 -11.46
C GLU A 201 -3.70 7.32 -12.32
N LYS A 202 -5.02 7.27 -12.13
CA LYS A 202 -5.98 8.12 -12.87
C LYS A 202 -5.81 9.61 -12.56
N LEU A 203 -5.31 9.95 -11.37
CA LEU A 203 -4.96 11.33 -11.01
C LEU A 203 -3.59 11.77 -11.54
N GLY A 204 -2.89 10.94 -12.32
CA GLY A 204 -1.56 11.22 -12.87
C GLY A 204 -0.45 11.13 -11.84
N ARG A 205 -0.67 10.39 -10.74
CA ARG A 205 0.24 10.25 -9.59
C ARG A 205 0.68 8.81 -9.36
N ALA A 206 0.86 8.05 -10.44
CA ALA A 206 1.40 6.69 -10.39
C ALA A 206 2.78 6.63 -9.71
N ASP A 207 3.56 7.71 -9.80
CA ASP A 207 4.86 7.88 -9.13
C ASP A 207 4.76 7.85 -7.60
N ALA A 208 3.60 8.22 -7.05
CA ALA A 208 3.34 8.27 -5.62
C ALA A 208 2.86 6.93 -5.05
N VAL A 209 2.54 5.94 -5.91
CA VAL A 209 2.12 4.61 -5.46
C VAL A 209 3.34 3.87 -4.90
N PRO A 210 3.32 3.46 -3.60
CA PRO A 210 4.41 2.68 -3.03
C PRO A 210 4.60 1.37 -3.79
N ARG A 211 5.85 0.99 -4.03
CA ARG A 211 6.20 -0.27 -4.69
C ARG A 211 6.26 -1.37 -3.65
N ASP A 212 5.22 -2.19 -3.55
CA ASP A 212 5.22 -3.33 -2.63
C ASP A 212 6.11 -4.48 -3.11
N GLN A 213 6.36 -4.53 -4.43
CA GLN A 213 7.24 -5.53 -5.03
C GLN A 213 8.71 -5.06 -4.98
N PRO A 214 9.64 -5.91 -4.51
CA PRO A 214 11.06 -5.62 -4.65
C PRO A 214 11.43 -5.51 -6.14
N LYS A 215 12.21 -4.48 -6.52
CA LYS A 215 12.83 -4.47 -7.85
C LYS A 215 13.60 -5.76 -8.06
N GLU A 216 13.31 -6.52 -9.11
CA GLU A 216 14.28 -7.46 -9.64
C GLU A 216 15.59 -6.68 -9.82
N ARG A 217 16.68 -7.14 -9.19
CA ARG A 217 18.01 -6.66 -9.53
C ARG A 217 18.27 -7.10 -10.96
N GLY A 218 17.89 -6.25 -11.92
CA GLY A 218 18.23 -6.43 -13.32
C GLY A 218 19.72 -6.69 -13.44
N ARG A 219 20.07 -7.88 -13.92
CA ARG A 219 21.39 -8.15 -14.47
C ARG A 219 21.49 -7.35 -15.76
N ASP A 220 21.86 -6.08 -15.67
CA ASP A 220 22.47 -5.37 -16.79
C ASP A 220 23.87 -5.95 -17.00
N ARG A 221 23.92 -7.19 -17.51
CA ARG A 221 25.09 -7.66 -18.24
C ARG A 221 25.03 -6.94 -19.58
N VAL A 222 25.66 -5.78 -19.64
CA VAL A 222 26.13 -5.22 -20.91
C VAL A 222 27.01 -6.29 -21.54
N GLN A 223 26.45 -6.97 -22.54
CA GLN A 223 27.18 -7.90 -23.39
C GLN A 223 28.10 -7.03 -24.25
N ALA A 224 29.32 -6.82 -23.77
CA ALA A 224 30.36 -6.16 -24.56
C ALA A 224 30.70 -7.07 -25.75
N ASN A 225 30.14 -6.75 -26.92
CA ASN A 225 30.52 -7.32 -28.20
C ASN A 225 32.02 -7.05 -28.44
N LEU A 226 32.85 -8.08 -28.27
CA LEU A 226 34.20 -8.12 -28.79
C LEU A 226 34.14 -8.38 -30.29
N HIS A 227 34.07 -7.32 -31.10
CA HIS A 227 34.50 -7.38 -32.49
C HIS A 227 35.13 -6.05 -32.92
N GLY A 228 36.39 -6.13 -33.37
CA GLY A 228 37.00 -5.13 -34.27
C GLY A 228 37.96 -4.13 -33.62
N LEU A 229 39.21 -4.53 -33.40
CA LEU A 229 40.34 -3.60 -33.35
C LEU A 229 41.23 -3.84 -34.58
N PRO A 230 41.51 -2.82 -35.42
CA PRO A 230 42.74 -2.81 -36.18
C PRO A 230 43.79 -1.95 -35.47
N ALA A 231 44.97 -2.53 -35.34
CA ALA A 231 46.17 -1.92 -34.77
C ALA A 231 46.69 -0.76 -35.64
N ARG A 232 47.13 0.34 -35.00
CA ARG A 232 48.12 1.25 -35.61
C ARG A 232 49.19 1.70 -34.60
N SER A 233 50.36 1.14 -34.88
CA SER A 233 51.74 1.57 -34.65
C SER A 233 52.02 3.01 -34.17
N LEU A 234 52.85 3.03 -33.13
CA LEU A 234 53.60 4.10 -32.44
C LEU A 234 54.44 5.03 -33.34
N ARG A 235 54.53 6.32 -32.97
CA ARG A 235 55.71 7.18 -33.24
C ARG A 235 55.90 8.28 -32.17
N GLY A 236 57.09 8.27 -31.53
CA GLY A 236 57.79 9.39 -30.87
C GLY A 236 57.23 9.84 -29.51
N ARG A 237 58.01 10.12 -28.45
CA ARG A 237 59.44 10.48 -28.30
C ARG A 237 59.93 10.13 -26.87
N PRO A 238 61.26 10.16 -26.59
CA PRO A 238 61.87 9.52 -25.44
C PRO A 238 62.18 10.45 -24.26
N GLY A 239 62.23 9.85 -23.07
CA GLY A 239 63.27 10.07 -22.05
C GLY A 239 63.15 11.29 -21.15
N ILE A 240 62.87 11.05 -19.86
CA ILE A 240 63.80 11.32 -18.75
C ILE A 240 63.42 10.36 -17.62
N SER A 241 64.45 9.68 -17.09
CA SER A 241 64.36 8.65 -16.07
C SER A 241 64.91 9.18 -14.75
N ARG A 242 64.31 8.67 -13.68
CA ARG A 242 64.76 8.64 -12.27
C ARG A 242 64.51 9.92 -11.46
N ASP A 243 63.44 9.85 -10.66
CA ASP A 243 63.74 9.62 -9.24
C ASP A 243 62.77 8.61 -8.62
N ARG A 244 63.36 7.62 -7.94
CA ARG A 244 62.70 6.54 -7.22
C ARG A 244 62.90 6.85 -5.74
N ARG A 245 61.82 7.16 -5.02
CA ARG A 245 61.44 6.45 -3.80
C ARG A 245 60.15 7.00 -3.17
N ARG A 246 59.23 6.05 -2.92
CA ARG A 246 58.22 6.02 -1.86
C ARG A 246 57.12 7.09 -1.88
N LEU A 247 55.98 6.73 -2.48
CA LEU A 247 54.66 6.92 -1.87
C LEU A 247 53.75 5.80 -2.36
N ASP A 248 53.90 4.66 -1.70
CA ASP A 248 52.99 3.54 -1.78
C ASP A 248 51.90 3.79 -0.72
N ARG A 249 50.75 4.35 -1.13
CA ARG A 249 49.54 4.32 -0.32
C ARG A 249 48.30 4.45 -1.19
N ARG A 250 47.76 3.28 -1.54
CA ARG A 250 46.38 2.95 -1.91
C ARG A 250 45.40 4.14 -1.83
N MET A 251 44.98 4.64 -2.99
CA MET A 251 43.68 5.30 -3.10
C MET A 251 42.60 4.21 -3.00
N THR A 252 42.15 3.96 -1.77
CA THR A 252 40.89 3.27 -1.53
C THR A 252 39.78 4.28 -1.71
N THR A 253 38.99 4.15 -2.78
CA THR A 253 37.72 4.85 -2.92
C THR A 253 36.81 4.38 -1.79
N VAL A 254 36.68 5.17 -0.72
CA VAL A 254 35.71 4.90 0.34
C VAL A 254 34.33 5.20 -0.24
N ALA A 255 33.55 4.17 -0.53
CA ALA A 255 32.15 4.31 -0.88
C ALA A 255 31.45 5.07 0.26
N GLN A 256 30.75 6.17 -0.06
CA GLN A 256 29.96 6.87 0.94
C GLN A 256 28.89 5.92 1.49
N GLU A 257 28.88 5.75 2.81
CA GLU A 257 27.89 4.91 3.47
C GLU A 257 26.50 5.52 3.38
N THR A 258 25.55 4.67 3.05
CA THR A 258 24.12 4.98 3.10
C THR A 258 23.68 5.25 4.53
N GLY A 259 22.60 6.02 4.72
CA GLY A 259 22.02 6.28 6.05
C GLY A 259 21.69 4.99 6.82
N ALA A 260 21.25 3.94 6.12
CA ALA A 260 20.99 2.63 6.72
C ALA A 260 22.27 1.94 7.24
N GLN A 261 23.39 2.06 6.53
CA GLN A 261 24.68 1.52 6.99
C GLN A 261 25.23 2.27 8.20
N ARG A 262 25.03 3.60 8.24
CA ARG A 262 25.38 4.42 9.40
C ARG A 262 24.54 4.07 10.63
N LEU A 263 23.24 3.87 10.46
CA LEU A 263 22.33 3.49 11.54
C LEU A 263 22.62 2.07 12.04
N ALA A 264 22.84 1.11 11.14
CA ALA A 264 23.20 -0.26 11.49
C ALA A 264 24.54 -0.31 12.24
N ARG A 265 25.54 0.47 11.81
CA ARG A 265 26.80 0.58 12.56
C ARG A 265 26.57 1.17 13.93
N PHE A 266 25.87 2.31 14.02
CA PHE A 266 25.57 2.95 15.29
C PHE A 266 24.92 1.97 16.27
N ALA A 267 23.89 1.22 15.84
CA ALA A 267 23.22 0.21 16.66
C ALA A 267 24.14 -0.94 17.09
N LEU A 268 25.05 -1.38 16.22
CA LEU A 268 25.99 -2.47 16.51
C LEU A 268 27.17 -2.06 17.38
N THR A 269 27.48 -0.76 17.46
CA THR A 269 28.61 -0.24 18.23
C THR A 269 28.20 0.54 19.47
N LEU A 270 26.91 0.80 19.67
CA LEU A 270 26.39 1.55 20.81
C LEU A 270 26.64 0.76 22.10
N ARG A 271 27.43 1.33 23.01
CA ARG A 271 27.68 0.76 24.33
C ARG A 271 26.70 1.35 25.35
N TYR A 272 26.40 0.58 26.39
CA TYR A 272 25.41 0.99 27.40
C TYR A 272 25.79 2.31 28.11
N ASP A 273 27.07 2.51 28.37
CA ASP A 273 27.64 3.73 28.97
C ASP A 273 27.57 4.96 28.05
N GLU A 274 27.28 4.77 26.77
CA GLU A 274 27.14 5.84 25.77
C GLU A 274 25.69 6.32 25.62
N ILE A 275 24.74 5.66 26.29
CA ILE A 275 23.33 6.04 26.25
C ILE A 275 23.11 7.17 27.28
N PRO A 276 22.58 8.34 26.89
CA PRO A 276 22.32 9.42 27.82
C PRO A 276 21.44 8.95 28.97
N GLU A 277 21.81 9.31 30.20
CA GLU A 277 21.11 8.89 31.42
C GLU A 277 19.59 9.14 31.38
N PRO A 278 19.07 10.27 30.84
CA PRO A 278 17.62 10.46 30.69
C PRO A 278 16.94 9.41 29.80
N VAL A 279 17.63 8.90 28.78
CA VAL A 279 17.13 7.86 27.87
C VAL A 279 17.14 6.50 28.57
N VAL A 280 18.16 6.22 29.38
CA VAL A 280 18.21 5.01 30.22
C VAL A 280 17.07 5.01 31.23
N GLU A 281 16.81 6.13 31.90
CA GLU A 281 15.72 6.24 32.88
C GLU A 281 14.34 6.10 32.24
N ALA A 282 14.12 6.69 31.05
CA ALA A 282 12.88 6.49 30.30
C ALA A 282 12.70 5.02 29.88
N ALA A 283 13.77 4.37 29.42
CA ALA A 283 13.74 2.96 29.03
C ALA A 283 13.44 2.03 30.23
N LYS A 284 13.99 2.32 31.42
CA LYS A 284 13.66 1.59 32.65
C LYS A 284 12.18 1.71 33.00
N LEU A 285 11.61 2.92 32.88
CA LEU A 285 10.20 3.17 33.16
C LEU A 285 9.30 2.35 32.21
N HIS A 286 9.61 2.36 30.92
CA HIS A 286 8.86 1.58 29.92
C HIS A 286 9.02 0.06 30.09
N LEU A 287 10.19 -0.41 30.53
CA LEU A 287 10.41 -1.81 30.87
C LEU A 287 9.56 -2.23 32.07
N LEU A 288 9.49 -1.39 33.11
CA LEU A 288 8.65 -1.62 34.28
C LEU A 288 7.16 -1.61 33.93
N ASP A 289 6.72 -0.71 33.06
CA ASP A 289 5.34 -0.70 32.53
C ASP A 289 5.02 -2.00 31.77
N THR A 290 5.95 -2.46 30.92
CA THR A 290 5.80 -3.70 30.15
C THR A 290 5.73 -4.92 31.07
N LEU A 291 6.57 -4.98 32.10
CA LEU A 291 6.54 -6.04 33.12
C LEU A 291 5.26 -5.95 33.96
N GLY A 292 4.80 -4.75 34.30
CA GLY A 292 3.55 -4.50 35.01
C GLY A 292 2.34 -5.00 34.22
N CYS A 293 2.26 -4.68 32.93
CA CYS A 293 1.22 -5.20 32.03
C CYS A 293 1.29 -6.73 31.89
N GLY A 294 2.49 -7.30 31.78
CA GLY A 294 2.68 -8.76 31.69
C GLY A 294 2.27 -9.51 32.96
N LEU A 295 2.63 -8.97 34.14
CA LEU A 295 2.23 -9.54 35.44
C LEU A 295 0.72 -9.39 35.69
N ALA A 296 0.13 -8.26 35.28
CA ALA A 296 -1.32 -8.06 35.35
C ALA A 296 -2.07 -9.05 34.46
N ALA A 297 -1.59 -9.29 33.23
CA ALA A 297 -2.17 -10.27 32.31
C ALA A 297 -2.08 -11.71 32.86
N HIS A 298 -0.96 -12.08 33.49
CA HIS A 298 -0.78 -13.37 34.15
C HIS A 298 -1.70 -13.56 35.36
N ALA A 299 -1.85 -12.52 36.21
CA ALA A 299 -2.73 -12.56 37.37
C ALA A 299 -4.22 -12.68 37.01
N THR A 300 -4.61 -12.25 35.80
CA THR A 300 -5.98 -12.42 35.27
C THR A 300 -6.20 -13.73 34.52
N GLY A 301 -5.18 -14.60 34.39
CA GLY A 301 -5.29 -15.89 33.69
C GLY A 301 -5.47 -15.78 32.18
N VAL A 302 -5.03 -14.68 31.55
CA VAL A 302 -5.21 -14.40 30.11
C VAL A 302 -3.89 -14.58 29.34
N ALA A 303 -3.03 -15.52 29.77
CA ALA A 303 -1.81 -15.87 29.05
C ALA A 303 -2.00 -17.15 28.22
#